data_AF-A0A925SJR8-F1
#
_entry.id   AF-A0A925SJR8-F1
#
_cell.length_a   1.000
_cell.length_b   1.000
_cell.length_c   1.000
_cell.angle_alpha   90.00
_cell.angle_beta   90.00
_cell.angle_gamma   90.00
#
_symmetry.space_group_name_H-M   'P 1'
#
loop_
_entity.id
_entity.type
_entity.pdbx_description
1 polymer ?
#
loop_
_entity_poly.entity_id
_entity_poly.type
_entity_poly.pdbx_seq_one_letter_code
_entity_poly.pdbx_strand_id
1 'polypeptide(L)'
;GDATRLDLLHAAGATRAKVFVVAIDQPAKSLELVDTLQAHFPHLTLLVRAEGRVHAYELQKRGVAHFYREMLGSALDLGEATLRQLGHGAHEAHRSALAFKRHDESAVRALAAHWDDDDVYFSEARKSIEAFEKMFDADREAKPSALDPAWHPPPADDRSRG
;
A
#
# COMPACT_ATOMS: atom_id res chain seq x y z
N GLY A 1 -15.42 -8.85 -22.28
CA GLY A 1 -14.41 -9.40 -23.20
C GLY A 1 -13.22 -9.83 -22.38
N ASP A 2 -12.52 -10.87 -22.80
CA ASP A 2 -11.30 -11.32 -22.11
C ASP A 2 -10.15 -10.33 -22.36
N ALA A 3 -9.62 -9.72 -21.30
CA ALA A 3 -8.64 -8.64 -21.42
C ALA A 3 -7.26 -9.12 -21.89
N THR A 4 -7.00 -10.43 -21.86
CA THR A 4 -5.76 -11.06 -22.36
C THR A 4 -5.69 -11.14 -23.88
N ARG A 5 -6.81 -10.87 -24.57
CA ARG A 5 -6.87 -10.88 -26.04
C ARG A 5 -6.06 -9.75 -26.66
N LEU A 6 -4.99 -10.13 -27.33
CA LEU A 6 -4.05 -9.18 -27.96
C LEU A 6 -4.73 -8.25 -28.98
N ASP A 7 -5.71 -8.73 -29.73
CA ASP A 7 -6.47 -7.91 -30.68
C ASP A 7 -7.31 -6.83 -29.98
N LEU A 8 -7.89 -7.14 -28.82
CA LEU A 8 -8.57 -6.16 -27.98
C LEU A 8 -7.58 -5.14 -27.38
N LEU A 9 -6.39 -5.57 -26.97
CA LEU A 9 -5.35 -4.67 -26.46
C LEU A 9 -4.85 -3.70 -27.55
N HIS A 10 -4.68 -4.18 -28.78
CA HIS A 10 -4.37 -3.33 -29.93
C HIS A 10 -5.50 -2.33 -30.23
N ALA A 11 -6.75 -2.80 -30.25
CA ALA A 11 -7.92 -1.94 -30.46
C ALA A 11 -8.06 -0.88 -29.35
N ALA A 12 -7.70 -1.22 -28.12
CA ALA A 12 -7.63 -0.30 -26.98
C ALA A 12 -6.46 0.70 -27.06
N GLY A 13 -5.59 0.57 -28.06
CA GLY A 13 -4.48 1.49 -28.30
C GLY A 13 -3.22 1.20 -27.48
N ALA A 14 -3.05 -0.02 -26.96
CA ALA A 14 -1.90 -0.42 -26.16
C ALA A 14 -0.54 -0.15 -26.86
N THR A 15 -0.50 -0.15 -28.20
CA THR A 15 0.70 0.18 -29.00
C THR A 15 1.18 1.63 -28.86
N ARG A 16 0.30 2.57 -28.49
CA ARG A 16 0.62 4.01 -28.38
C ARG A 16 0.40 4.57 -26.98
N ALA A 17 -0.24 3.80 -26.10
CA ALA A 17 -0.46 4.20 -24.73
C ALA A 17 0.89 4.33 -24.01
N LYS A 18 0.92 5.18 -22.98
CA LYS A 18 2.10 5.34 -22.11
C LYS A 18 1.96 4.53 -20.81
N VAL A 19 0.72 4.40 -20.35
CA VAL A 19 0.36 3.78 -19.08
C VAL A 19 -0.80 2.83 -19.31
N PHE A 20 -0.76 1.66 -18.67
CA PHE A 20 -1.86 0.70 -18.63
C PHE A 20 -2.19 0.37 -17.18
N VAL A 21 -3.47 0.52 -16.80
CA VAL A 21 -3.96 0.18 -15.45
C VAL A 21 -4.55 -1.22 -15.48
N VAL A 22 -3.96 -2.15 -14.72
CA VAL A 22 -4.49 -3.50 -14.54
C VAL A 22 -5.26 -3.55 -13.23
N ALA A 23 -6.59 -3.50 -13.31
CA ALA A 23 -7.49 -3.48 -12.15
C ALA A 23 -8.46 -4.68 -12.17
N ILE A 24 -7.98 -5.86 -12.56
CA ILE A 24 -8.76 -7.10 -12.62
C ILE A 24 -8.79 -7.75 -11.23
N ASP A 25 -9.97 -8.25 -10.83
CA ASP A 25 -10.14 -8.88 -9.50
C ASP A 25 -9.39 -10.21 -9.35
N GLN A 26 -9.33 -11.03 -10.40
CA GLN A 26 -8.72 -12.36 -10.35
C GLN A 26 -7.19 -12.28 -10.47
N PRO A 27 -6.40 -12.64 -9.43
CA PRO A 27 -4.93 -12.52 -9.46
C PRO A 27 -4.27 -13.26 -10.61
N ALA A 28 -4.70 -14.48 -10.89
CA ALA A 28 -4.14 -15.28 -11.98
C ALA A 28 -4.28 -14.59 -13.35
N LYS A 29 -5.46 -14.00 -13.63
CA LYS A 29 -5.71 -13.25 -14.87
C LYS A 29 -4.96 -11.93 -14.92
N SER A 30 -4.80 -11.27 -13.77
CA SER A 30 -3.98 -10.06 -13.65
C SER A 30 -2.53 -10.36 -14.04
N LEU A 31 -1.96 -11.45 -13.51
CA LEU A 31 -0.60 -11.89 -13.84
C LEU A 31 -0.45 -12.27 -15.31
N GLU A 32 -1.39 -13.05 -15.87
CA GLU A 32 -1.39 -13.42 -17.29
C GLU A 32 -1.43 -12.18 -18.22
N LEU A 33 -2.25 -11.19 -17.87
CA LEU A 33 -2.33 -9.92 -18.61
C LEU A 33 -1.02 -9.14 -18.47
N VAL A 34 -0.42 -9.08 -17.29
CA VAL A 34 0.89 -8.43 -17.08
C VAL A 34 1.96 -9.06 -17.96
N ASP A 35 2.05 -10.40 -17.98
CA ASP A 35 3.01 -11.14 -18.80
C ASP A 35 2.80 -10.84 -20.30
N THR A 36 1.54 -10.80 -20.74
CA THR A 36 1.17 -10.43 -22.12
C THR A 36 1.57 -8.99 -22.46
N LEU A 37 1.28 -8.03 -21.56
CA LEU A 37 1.59 -6.62 -21.78
C LEU A 37 3.10 -6.37 -21.84
N GLN A 38 3.88 -7.02 -20.97
CA GLN A 38 5.35 -6.88 -20.97
C GLN A 38 5.98 -7.49 -22.22
N ALA A 39 5.46 -8.63 -22.69
CA ALA A 39 5.97 -9.30 -23.90
C ALA A 39 5.68 -8.51 -25.19
N HIS A 40 4.48 -7.94 -25.32
CA HIS A 40 4.03 -7.31 -26.57
C HIS A 40 4.17 -5.77 -26.58
N PHE A 41 4.14 -5.15 -25.41
CA PHE A 41 4.14 -3.69 -25.25
C PHE A 41 5.15 -3.24 -24.17
N PRO A 42 6.45 -3.55 -24.31
CA PRO A 42 7.46 -3.27 -23.28
C PRO A 42 7.66 -1.79 -22.95
N HIS A 43 7.10 -0.89 -23.76
CA HIS A 43 7.11 0.56 -23.54
C HIS A 43 6.03 1.02 -22.54
N LEU A 44 5.04 0.17 -22.22
CA LEU A 44 3.97 0.52 -21.30
C LEU A 44 4.46 0.53 -19.86
N THR A 45 4.17 1.63 -19.16
CA THR A 45 4.22 1.64 -17.71
C THR A 45 2.96 0.98 -17.16
N LEU A 46 3.13 -0.10 -16.39
CA LEU A 46 2.01 -0.83 -15.79
C LEU A 46 1.75 -0.32 -14.37
N LEU A 47 0.49 0.04 -14.08
CA LEU A 47 0.00 0.26 -12.71
C LEU A 47 -0.95 -0.87 -12.37
N VAL A 48 -0.58 -1.74 -11.43
CA VAL A 48 -1.31 -2.99 -11.18
C VAL A 48 -1.94 -3.02 -9.79
N ARG A 49 -3.22 -3.36 -9.71
CA ARG A 49 -3.88 -3.71 -8.45
C ARG A 49 -3.40 -5.08 -7.99
N ALA A 50 -2.90 -5.15 -6.78
CA ALA A 50 -2.63 -6.40 -6.07
C ALA A 50 -3.77 -6.67 -5.08
N GLU A 51 -4.26 -7.91 -5.04
CA GLU A 51 -5.29 -8.33 -4.07
C GLU A 51 -4.71 -8.32 -2.64
N GLY A 52 -3.48 -8.80 -2.49
CA GLY A 52 -2.80 -8.88 -1.21
C GLY A 52 -1.30 -9.02 -1.36
N ARG A 53 -0.64 -9.49 -0.29
CA ARG A 53 0.83 -9.63 -0.25
C ARG A 53 1.35 -10.67 -1.24
N VAL A 54 0.73 -11.84 -1.32
CA VAL A 54 1.15 -12.91 -2.25
C VAL A 54 1.09 -12.42 -3.71
N HIS A 55 -0.03 -11.82 -4.12
CA HIS A 55 -0.13 -11.24 -5.46
C HIS A 55 0.89 -10.11 -5.70
N ALA A 56 1.18 -9.27 -4.68
CA ALA A 56 2.24 -8.27 -4.78
C ALA A 56 3.63 -8.88 -4.97
N TYR A 57 3.95 -10.00 -4.30
CA TYR A 57 5.21 -10.72 -4.47
C TYR A 57 5.35 -11.26 -5.91
N GLU A 58 4.29 -11.87 -6.43
CA GLU A 58 4.24 -12.37 -7.82
C GLU A 58 4.44 -11.26 -8.87
N LEU A 59 3.83 -10.09 -8.64
CA LEU A 59 4.02 -8.90 -9.48
C LEU A 59 5.46 -8.39 -9.41
N GLN A 60 6.05 -8.35 -8.22
CA GLN A 60 7.43 -7.95 -8.03
C GLN A 60 8.41 -8.92 -8.72
N LYS A 61 8.17 -10.23 -8.64
CA LYS A 61 8.97 -11.27 -9.33
C LYS A 61 8.95 -11.10 -10.85
N ARG A 62 7.85 -10.59 -11.41
CA ARG A 62 7.70 -10.20 -12.83
C ARG A 62 8.29 -8.83 -13.17
N GLY A 63 8.94 -8.17 -12.22
CA GLY A 63 9.55 -6.85 -12.43
C GLY A 63 8.53 -5.71 -12.58
N VAL A 64 7.29 -5.89 -12.12
CA VAL A 64 6.31 -4.80 -12.09
C VAL A 64 6.73 -3.76 -11.04
N ALA A 65 7.13 -2.58 -11.50
CA ALA A 65 7.58 -1.51 -10.62
C ALA A 65 6.45 -0.92 -9.74
N HIS A 66 5.26 -0.78 -10.32
CA HIS A 66 4.12 -0.11 -9.69
C HIS A 66 2.97 -1.08 -9.45
N PHE A 67 2.89 -1.59 -8.23
CA PHE A 67 1.75 -2.36 -7.75
C PHE A 67 1.17 -1.71 -6.48
N TYR A 68 -0.14 -1.83 -6.32
CA TYR A 68 -0.88 -1.22 -5.22
C TYR A 68 -1.83 -2.24 -4.62
N ARG A 69 -1.68 -2.54 -3.33
CA ARG A 69 -2.58 -3.46 -2.62
C ARG A 69 -3.93 -2.79 -2.38
N GLU A 70 -5.00 -3.44 -2.80
CA GLU A 70 -6.35 -2.88 -2.86
C GLU A 70 -6.88 -2.34 -1.53
N MET A 71 -6.65 -3.07 -0.43
CA MET A 71 -7.22 -2.73 0.88
C MET A 71 -6.28 -1.88 1.75
N LEU A 72 -5.04 -1.67 1.35
CA LEU A 72 -4.06 -0.98 2.20
C LEU A 72 -4.49 0.46 2.51
N GLY A 73 -4.98 1.20 1.51
CA GLY A 73 -5.41 2.59 1.68
C GLY A 73 -6.53 2.71 2.72
N SER A 74 -7.63 1.98 2.51
CA SER A 74 -8.77 2.01 3.43
C SER A 74 -8.42 1.50 4.84
N ALA A 75 -7.52 0.52 4.96
CA ALA A 75 -7.06 0.04 6.26
C ALA A 75 -6.26 1.12 7.02
N LEU A 76 -5.42 1.88 6.32
CA LEU A 76 -4.70 3.02 6.89
C LEU A 76 -5.64 4.13 7.35
N ASP A 77 -6.62 4.47 6.52
CA ASP A 77 -7.63 5.49 6.86
C ASP A 77 -8.43 5.08 8.11
N LEU A 78 -8.81 3.80 8.21
CA LEU A 78 -9.49 3.25 9.38
C LEU A 78 -8.60 3.30 10.63
N GLY A 79 -7.30 2.97 10.49
CA GLY A 79 -6.33 3.06 11.56
C GLY A 79 -6.14 4.50 12.07
N GLU A 80 -6.00 5.47 11.16
CA GLU A 80 -5.93 6.89 11.51
C GLU A 80 -7.19 7.35 12.26
N ALA A 81 -8.37 7.02 11.73
CA ALA A 81 -9.64 7.35 12.37
C ALA A 81 -9.74 6.74 13.78
N THR A 82 -9.28 5.50 13.96
CA THR A 82 -9.27 4.81 15.25
C THR A 82 -8.39 5.53 16.27
N LEU A 83 -7.15 5.91 15.89
CA LEU A 83 -6.25 6.67 16.77
C LEU A 83 -6.89 7.99 17.21
N ARG A 84 -7.59 8.69 16.31
CA ARG A 84 -8.30 9.92 16.65
C ARG A 84 -9.43 9.68 17.65
N GLN A 85 -10.20 8.61 17.51
CA GLN A 85 -11.25 8.25 18.48
C GLN A 85 -10.69 7.88 19.86
N LEU A 86 -9.45 7.37 19.90
CA LEU A 86 -8.74 7.08 21.15
C LEU A 86 -8.10 8.33 21.80
N GLY A 87 -8.26 9.51 21.18
CA GLY A 87 -7.81 10.79 21.73
C GLY A 87 -6.45 11.28 21.21
N HIS A 88 -5.85 10.62 20.21
CA HIS A 88 -4.63 11.13 19.57
C HIS A 88 -4.93 12.36 18.72
N GLY A 89 -3.95 13.28 18.63
CA GLY A 89 -4.07 14.45 17.77
C GLY A 89 -4.14 14.07 16.28
N ALA A 90 -4.89 14.82 15.47
CA ALA A 90 -5.08 14.50 14.05
C ALA A 90 -3.74 14.43 13.27
N HIS A 91 -2.82 15.36 13.54
CA HIS A 91 -1.50 15.35 12.91
C HIS A 91 -0.63 14.16 13.35
N GLU A 92 -0.71 13.78 14.63
CA GLU A 92 0.00 12.61 15.16
C GLU A 92 -0.52 11.32 14.50
N ALA A 93 -1.83 11.11 14.50
CA ALA A 93 -2.47 9.95 13.89
C ALA A 93 -2.13 9.83 12.39
N HIS A 94 -2.19 10.95 11.65
CA HIS A 94 -1.84 10.99 10.23
C HIS A 94 -0.37 10.64 9.98
N ARG A 95 0.56 11.19 10.79
CA ARG A 95 1.98 10.84 10.68
C ARG A 95 2.22 9.36 10.97
N SER A 96 1.56 8.78 11.98
CA SER A 96 1.65 7.36 12.28
C SER A 96 1.16 6.49 11.12
N ALA A 97 0.03 6.83 10.50
CA ALA A 97 -0.47 6.12 9.32
C ALA A 97 0.52 6.19 8.13
N LEU A 98 1.12 7.36 7.89
CA LEU A 98 2.13 7.52 6.83
C LEU A 98 3.42 6.74 7.11
N ALA A 99 3.88 6.74 8.36
CA ALA A 99 5.04 5.96 8.80
C ALA A 99 4.79 4.45 8.63
N PHE A 100 3.61 3.96 9.05
CA PHE A 100 3.17 2.59 8.82
C PHE A 100 3.16 2.24 7.34
N LYS A 101 2.54 3.08 6.50
CA LYS A 101 2.46 2.85 5.05
C LYS A 101 3.84 2.64 4.42
N ARG A 102 4.79 3.53 4.72
CA ARG A 102 6.15 3.47 4.19
C ARG A 102 6.87 2.20 4.61
N HIS A 103 6.77 1.85 5.90
CA HIS A 103 7.37 0.62 6.39
C HIS A 103 6.74 -0.61 5.73
N ASP A 104 5.42 -0.68 5.68
CA ASP A 104 4.70 -1.82 5.12
C ASP A 104 5.04 -2.02 3.62
N GLU A 105 5.04 -0.95 2.82
CA GLU A 105 5.43 -1.01 1.41
C GLU A 105 6.89 -1.44 1.22
N SER A 106 7.80 -0.97 2.09
CA SER A 106 9.21 -1.40 2.08
C SER A 106 9.37 -2.87 2.47
N ALA A 107 8.67 -3.30 3.51
CA ALA A 107 8.70 -4.68 4.01
C ALA A 107 8.16 -5.66 2.98
N VAL A 108 7.06 -5.35 2.30
CA VAL A 108 6.55 -6.17 1.18
C VAL A 108 7.63 -6.36 0.12
N ARG A 109 8.34 -5.30 -0.25
CA ARG A 109 9.39 -5.39 -1.27
C ARG A 109 10.59 -6.21 -0.83
N ALA A 110 11.01 -6.10 0.43
CA ALA A 110 12.10 -6.89 0.98
C ALA A 110 11.72 -8.38 1.08
N LEU A 111 10.53 -8.67 1.60
CA LEU A 111 10.06 -10.04 1.83
C LEU A 111 9.74 -10.79 0.55
N ALA A 112 9.34 -10.09 -0.52
CA ALA A 112 9.12 -10.69 -1.83
C ALA A 112 10.35 -11.45 -2.37
N ALA A 113 11.58 -11.09 -1.95
CA ALA A 113 12.79 -11.78 -2.38
C ALA A 113 12.95 -13.19 -1.77
N HIS A 114 12.23 -13.46 -0.67
CA HIS A 114 12.40 -14.66 0.14
C HIS A 114 11.11 -15.48 0.27
N TRP A 115 10.02 -15.09 -0.41
CA TRP A 115 8.71 -15.70 -0.19
C TRP A 115 8.63 -17.18 -0.60
N ASP A 116 9.54 -17.66 -1.45
CA ASP A 116 9.67 -19.07 -1.86
C ASP A 116 10.46 -19.92 -0.83
N ASP A 117 11.03 -19.29 0.22
CA ASP A 117 11.81 -19.93 1.29
C ASP A 117 11.19 -19.57 2.65
N ASP A 118 10.41 -20.50 3.20
CA ASP A 118 9.63 -20.28 4.42
C ASP A 118 10.51 -19.84 5.60
N ASP A 119 11.64 -20.51 5.84
CA ASP A 119 12.50 -20.25 6.99
C ASP A 119 13.10 -18.84 6.91
N VAL A 120 13.60 -18.45 5.73
CA VAL A 120 14.13 -17.11 5.51
C VAL A 120 13.01 -16.08 5.62
N TYR A 121 11.86 -16.32 4.99
CA TYR A 121 10.70 -15.44 5.03
C TYR A 121 10.26 -15.13 6.47
N PHE A 122 10.05 -16.15 7.30
CA PHE A 122 9.60 -15.95 8.68
C PHE A 122 10.63 -15.19 9.51
N SER A 123 11.92 -15.50 9.34
CA SER A 123 12.99 -14.82 10.05
C SER A 123 13.08 -13.33 9.68
N GLU A 124 12.97 -12.99 8.39
CA GLU A 124 13.00 -11.60 7.90
C GLU A 124 11.72 -10.85 8.26
N ALA A 125 10.56 -11.51 8.21
CA ALA A 125 9.29 -10.91 8.63
C ALA A 125 9.33 -10.52 10.11
N ARG A 126 9.89 -11.39 10.96
CA ARG A 126 10.09 -11.10 12.38
C ARG A 126 11.02 -9.89 12.59
N LYS A 127 12.15 -9.84 11.89
CA LYS A 127 13.07 -8.68 11.95
C LYS A 127 12.39 -7.40 11.50
N SER A 128 11.57 -7.45 10.46
CA SER A 128 10.80 -6.30 9.98
C SER A 128 9.86 -5.77 11.05
N ILE A 129 9.14 -6.66 11.74
CA ILE A 129 8.24 -6.30 12.85
C ILE A 129 9.02 -5.67 14.00
N GLU A 130 10.11 -6.31 14.46
CA GLU A 130 10.94 -5.79 15.55
C GLU A 130 11.56 -4.42 15.21
N ALA A 131 11.96 -4.20 13.95
CA ALA A 131 12.45 -2.90 13.49
C ALA A 131 11.35 -1.84 13.46
N PHE A 132 10.13 -2.23 13.11
CA PHE A 132 8.96 -1.35 13.09
C PHE A 132 8.57 -0.89 14.49
N GLU A 133 8.52 -1.81 15.45
CA GLU A 133 8.23 -1.51 16.85
C GLU A 133 9.23 -0.49 17.41
N LYS A 134 10.54 -0.72 17.20
CA LYS A 134 11.59 0.22 17.63
C LYS A 134 11.44 1.61 17.00
N MET A 135 11.04 1.68 15.73
CA MET A 135 10.79 2.95 15.05
C MET A 135 9.64 3.72 15.71
N PHE A 136 8.54 3.04 16.04
CA PHE A 136 7.38 3.64 16.70
C PHE A 136 7.66 4.05 18.15
N ASP A 137 8.42 3.25 18.90
CA ASP A 137 8.83 3.60 20.26
C ASP A 137 9.70 4.85 20.26
N ALA A 138 10.66 4.95 19.33
CA ALA A 138 11.49 6.13 19.18
C ALA A 138 10.69 7.39 18.82
N ASP A 139 9.71 7.29 17.91
CA ASP A 139 8.81 8.40 17.56
C ASP A 139 7.92 8.83 18.74
N ARG A 140 7.55 7.90 19.63
CA ARG A 140 6.76 8.19 20.84
C ARG A 140 7.60 8.89 21.93
N GLU A 141 8.86 8.50 22.07
CA GLU A 141 9.81 9.10 23.01
C GLU A 141 10.30 10.48 22.54
N ALA A 142 10.39 10.67 21.22
CA ALA A 142 10.59 11.97 20.60
C ALA A 142 9.32 12.83 20.75
N LYS A 143 9.14 13.44 21.94
CA LYS A 143 8.04 14.38 22.22
C LYS A 143 7.77 15.29 21.00
N PRO A 144 6.51 15.43 20.53
CA PRO A 144 6.18 16.54 19.65
C PRO A 144 6.63 17.81 20.37
N SER A 145 7.46 18.62 19.72
CA SER A 145 7.80 19.97 20.20
C SER A 145 6.51 20.63 20.70
N ALA A 146 6.52 21.09 21.95
CA ALA A 146 5.38 21.72 22.65
C ALA A 146 5.03 23.11 22.09
N LEU A 147 5.17 23.31 20.78
CA LEU A 147 4.95 24.58 20.09
C LEU A 147 4.02 24.37 18.89
N ASP A 148 2.76 24.07 19.17
CA ASP A 148 1.68 24.70 18.40
C ASP A 148 0.38 24.79 19.25
N PRO A 149 0.13 25.92 19.93
CA PRO A 149 -1.12 26.15 20.67
C PRO A 149 -2.33 26.42 19.76
N ALA A 150 -2.16 26.44 18.43
CA ALA A 150 -3.18 26.94 17.51
C ALA A 150 -4.33 25.97 17.19
N TRP A 151 -4.32 24.73 17.70
CA TRP A 151 -5.29 23.73 17.27
C TRP A 151 -5.88 22.89 18.41
N HIS A 152 -6.50 23.58 19.38
CA HIS A 152 -7.59 22.97 20.13
C HIS A 152 -8.88 23.09 19.30
N PRO A 153 -9.59 21.99 18.99
CA PRO A 153 -10.96 22.12 18.52
C PRO A 153 -11.79 22.80 19.62
N PRO A 154 -12.72 23.71 19.28
CA PRO A 154 -13.59 24.31 20.27
C PRO A 154 -14.34 23.20 21.03
N PRO A 155 -14.56 23.35 22.34
CA PRO A 155 -15.32 22.37 23.11
C PRO A 155 -16.67 22.14 22.44
N ALA A 156 -17.10 20.88 22.37
CA ALA A 156 -18.39 20.49 21.81
C ALA A 156 -19.49 21.31 22.49
N ASP A 157 -20.24 22.03 21.67
CA ASP A 157 -21.36 22.87 22.08
C ASP A 157 -22.44 21.97 22.69
N ASP A 158 -22.53 21.96 24.02
CA ASP A 158 -23.64 21.35 24.76
C ASP A 158 -24.89 22.21 24.61
N ARG A 159 -25.46 22.19 23.41
CA ARG A 159 -26.85 22.62 23.17
C ARG A 159 -27.75 21.41 23.14
N SER A 160 -27.85 20.74 24.29
CA SER A 160 -28.90 19.74 24.52
C SER A 160 -29.41 19.69 25.96
N ARG A 161 -29.72 20.85 26.55
CA ARG A 161 -30.70 21.01 27.65
C ARG A 161 -31.36 22.38 27.43
N GLY A 162 -32.65 22.52 27.09
CA GLY A 162 -33.78 21.87 27.73
C GLY A 162 -34.20 22.75 28.89
#